data_AF-A0A5E4NPG4-F1
#
_entry.id   AF-A0A5E4NPG4-F1
#
_cell.length_a   1.000
_cell.length_b   1.000
_cell.length_c   1.000
_cell.angle_alpha   90.00
_cell.angle_beta   90.00
_cell.angle_gamma   90.00
#
_symmetry.space_group_name_H-M   'P 1'
#
loop_
_entity.id
_entity.type
_entity.pdbx_description
1 polymer ?
#
loop_
_entity_poly.entity_id
_entity_poly.type
_entity_poly.pdbx_seq_one_letter_code
_entity_poly.pdbx_strand_id
1 'polypeptide(L)' 'EQCFDSRANLEVVQFFNNKNEALTCLDSYPTVKKLFTRYNTSLPSAPVERLFSPQIE' A
#
# COMPACT_ATOMS: atom_id res chain seq x y z
N GLU A 1 -3.91 -9.61 26.60
CA GLU A 1 -4.02 -8.56 25.55
C GLU A 1 -2.85 -8.52 24.54
N GLN A 2 -2.14 -9.62 24.23
CA GLN A 2 -0.95 -9.56 23.34
C GLN A 2 -1.11 -10.24 21.95
N CYS A 3 -2.30 -10.74 21.59
CA CYS A 3 -2.43 -11.59 20.38
C CYS A 3 -2.62 -10.81 19.07
N PHE A 4 -3.17 -9.60 19.12
CA PHE A 4 -3.50 -8.83 17.91
C PHE A 4 -2.25 -8.25 17.23
N ASP A 5 -1.31 -7.75 18.03
CA ASP A 5 -0.05 -7.18 17.56
C ASP A 5 0.83 -8.20 16.83
N SER A 6 0.88 -9.44 17.35
CA SER A 6 1.69 -10.51 16.76
C SER A 6 1.27 -10.90 15.34
N ARG A 7 -0.02 -10.84 15.02
CA ARG A 7 -0.53 -11.21 13.67
C ARG A 7 -0.19 -10.15 12.64
N ALA A 8 -0.36 -8.88 12.98
CA ALA A 8 0.01 -7.77 12.11
C ALA A 8 1.52 -7.79 11.83
N ASN A 9 2.34 -7.98 12.86
CA ASN A 9 3.80 -8.04 12.70
C ASN A 9 4.24 -9.22 11.82
N LEU A 10 3.64 -10.40 11.98
CA LEU A 10 3.91 -11.55 11.13
C LEU A 10 3.57 -11.27 9.66
N GLU A 11 2.42 -10.64 9.41
CA GLU A 11 1.96 -10.29 8.06
C GLU A 11 2.94 -9.31 7.38
N VAL A 12 3.44 -8.32 8.12
CA VAL A 12 4.47 -7.38 7.63
C VAL A 12 5.77 -8.09 7.28
N VAL A 13 6.27 -8.98 8.15
CA VAL A 13 7.49 -9.76 7.87
C VAL A 13 7.32 -10.65 6.63
N GLN A 14 6.16 -11.29 6.49
CA GLN A 14 5.86 -12.11 5.32
C GLN A 14 5.76 -11.30 4.04
N PHE A 15 5.16 -10.11 4.09
CA PHE A 15 5.10 -9.19 2.96
C PHE A 15 6.49 -8.75 2.50
N PHE A 16 7.37 -8.34 3.43
CA PHE A 16 8.75 -7.93 3.08
C PHE A 16 9.62 -9.06 2.52
N ASN A 17 9.34 -10.31 2.90
CA ASN A 17 10.03 -11.48 2.34
C ASN A 17 9.43 -11.96 1.01
N ASN A 18 8.29 -11.42 0.59
CA ASN A 18 7.67 -11.77 -0.68
C ASN A 18 8.41 -11.08 -1.83
N LYS A 19 8.84 -11.85 -2.82
CA LYS A 19 9.54 -11.34 -4.01
C LYS A 19 8.58 -10.92 -5.14
N ASN A 20 7.27 -11.06 -4.93
CA ASN A 20 6.26 -10.70 -5.91
C ASN A 20 6.07 -9.18 -5.95
N GLU A 21 6.44 -8.58 -7.08
CA GLU A 21 6.36 -7.14 -7.31
C GLU A 21 4.99 -6.69 -7.86
N ALA A 22 4.11 -7.62 -8.21
CA ALA A 22 2.77 -7.28 -8.70
C ALA A 22 1.89 -6.78 -7.56
N LEU A 23 1.11 -5.72 -7.80
CA LEU A 23 0.19 -5.14 -6.81
C LEU A 23 -0.83 -6.15 -6.26
N THR A 24 -1.15 -7.20 -7.01
CA THR A 24 -2.03 -8.30 -6.57
C THR A 24 -1.46 -9.08 -5.38
N CYS A 25 -0.16 -8.97 -5.09
CA CYS A 25 0.43 -9.59 -3.90
C CYS A 25 -0.20 -9.07 -2.60
N LEU A 26 -0.71 -7.84 -2.59
CA LEU A 26 -1.41 -7.24 -1.45
C LEU A 26 -2.71 -7.98 -1.07
N ASP A 27 -3.31 -8.74 -1.97
CA ASP A 27 -4.51 -9.53 -1.67
C ASP A 27 -4.25 -10.64 -0.65
N SER A 28 -2.99 -11.06 -0.51
CA SER A 28 -2.56 -12.05 0.49
C SER A 28 -2.30 -11.45 1.88
N TYR A 29 -2.27 -10.11 2.00
CA TYR A 29 -1.87 -9.39 3.21
C TYR A 29 -2.90 -8.29 3.53
N PRO A 30 -4.06 -8.64 4.14
CA PRO A 30 -5.17 -7.71 4.32
C PRO A 30 -4.86 -6.50 5.21
N THR A 31 -4.02 -6.66 6.23
CA THR A 31 -3.56 -5.57 7.10
C THR A 31 -2.64 -4.63 6.33
N VAL A 32 -1.67 -5.18 5.60
CA VAL A 32 -0.74 -4.41 4.76
C VAL A 32 -1.51 -3.67 3.67
N LYS A 33 -2.47 -4.32 3.01
CA LYS A 33 -3.35 -3.71 1.99
C LYS A 33 -4.13 -2.52 2.56
N LYS A 34 -4.69 -2.65 3.76
CA LYS A 34 -5.41 -1.56 4.43
C LYS A 34 -4.51 -0.36 4.70
N LEU A 35 -3.28 -0.60 5.18
CA LEU A 35 -2.28 0.46 5.36
C LEU A 35 -1.87 1.08 4.02
N PHE A 36 -1.61 0.25 3.01
CA PHE A 36 -1.22 0.69 1.68
C PHE A 36 -2.27 1.66 1.11
N THR A 37 -3.55 1.28 1.14
CA THR A 37 -4.63 2.17 0.67
C THR A 37 -4.73 3.45 1.50
N ARG A 38 -4.64 3.35 2.83
CA ARG A 38 -4.76 4.52 3.71
C ARG A 38 -3.67 5.57 3.43
N TYR A 39 -2.43 5.13 3.26
CA TYR A 39 -1.28 6.03 3.17
C TYR A 39 -0.86 6.36 1.73
N ASN A 40 -1.09 5.48 0.76
CA ASN A 40 -0.69 5.71 -0.64
C ASN A 40 -1.84 6.19 -1.54
N THR A 41 -3.10 5.90 -1.19
CA THR A 41 -4.28 6.33 -1.98
C THR A 41 -4.80 7.72 -1.55
N SER A 42 -4.21 8.34 -0.52
CA SER A 42 -4.54 9.71 -0.10
C SER A 42 -3.95 10.80 -1.02
N LEU A 43 -3.28 10.44 -2.10
CA LEU A 43 -3.10 11.38 -3.20
C LEU A 43 -4.44 11.52 -3.92
N PRO A 44 -5.06 12.71 -3.95
CA PRO A 44 -6.28 12.90 -4.73
C PRO A 44 -5.96 12.40 -6.15
N SER A 45 -6.87 11.57 -6.67
CA SER A 45 -6.86 10.99 -8.01
C SER A 45 -6.97 12.08 -9.10
N ALA A 46 -6.13 13.10 -9.04
CA ALA A 46 -5.77 13.87 -10.21
C ALA A 46 -5.00 12.91 -11.13
N PRO A 47 -5.33 12.86 -12.43
CA PRO A 47 -4.49 12.16 -13.39
C PRO A 47 -3.05 12.57 -13.16
N VAL A 48 -2.11 11.62 -13.10
CA VAL A 48 -0.67 11.90 -13.03
C VAL A 48 -0.28 12.94 -14.09
N GLU A 49 -0.92 12.90 -15.26
CA GLU A 49 -0.78 13.90 -16.31
C GLU A 49 -1.11 15.33 -15.86
N ARG A 50 -2.10 15.56 -14.99
CA ARG A 50 -2.42 16.89 -14.45
C ARG A 50 -1.41 17.41 -13.42
N LEU A 51 -0.66 16.52 -12.77
CA LEU A 51 0.35 16.88 -11.78
C LEU A 51 1.71 17.19 -12.41
N PHE A 52 1.99 16.59 -13.58
CA PHE A 52 3.23 16.79 -14.33
C PHE A 52 3.05 17.53 -15.66
N SER A 53 1.84 17.98 -15.99
CA SER A 53 1.67 18.94 -17.09
C SER A 53 2.33 20.25 -16.69
N PRO A 54 3.23 20.81 -17.53
CA PRO A 54 3.62 22.19 -17.34
C PRO A 54 2.34 23.03 -17.34
N GLN A 55 2.19 23.95 -16.38
CA GLN A 55 1.16 24.97 -16.49
C GLN A 55 1.44 25.73 -17.79
N ILE A 56 0.73 25.39 -18.85
CA ILE A 56 0.61 26.27 -20.00
C ILE A 56 -0.49 27.25 -19.62
N GLU A 57 -0.06 28.52 -19.55
CA GLU A 57 -0.80 29.74 -19.18
C GLU A 57 -2.19 29.86 -19.83
#